data_AF-A0A1E3YLU1-F1
#
_entry.id   AF-A0A1E3YLU1-F1
#
_cell.length_a   1.000
_cell.length_b   1.000
_cell.length_c   1.000
_cell.angle_alpha   90.00
_cell.angle_beta   90.00
_cell.angle_gamma   90.00
#
_symmetry.space_group_name_H-M   'P 1'
#
loop_
_entity.id
_entity.type
_entity.pdbx_description
1 polymer ?
#
loop_
_entity_poly.entity_id
_entity_poly.type
_entity_poly.pdbx_seq_one_letter_code
_entity_poly.pdbx_strand_id
1 'polypeptide(L)'
;MARLPNARSIDGTSAGTGFFLCARKERRTGRTGPFLVLVLQDTSGEIDAKVFQDVETFSPQFEAGEFVAVQGKGNVFNGRTELILDRIRRVQPSDAALGFREEDCIPCSPRPVDEMWAELEQRIASVEFAPLRALLTAMVSRYAEKLRIWPAARQVHHAYRSGLLEHVLQIMGVAVFLADSYGLRRDLVIAGALLHDLGKLEELSYDVSIDYSLEGNLIGHIVLGVSMLREALVDHPDVPREMALELEHMILSHHGAKELGSPVAPMTAEAFVLAAADDLDAKMQQIRRHLATDTTPGRFTTYHRYLERALLKPVGT
;
A
#
# COMPACT_ATOMS: atom_id res chain seq x y z
N MET A 1 19.47 20.49 -17.32
CA MET A 1 18.80 21.32 -16.29
C MET A 1 19.01 20.66 -14.94
N ALA A 2 19.08 21.44 -13.85
CA ALA A 2 19.13 20.87 -12.51
C ALA A 2 17.80 20.17 -12.15
N ARG A 3 17.85 19.12 -11.34
CA ARG A 3 16.64 18.51 -10.76
C ARG A 3 16.17 19.36 -9.57
N LEU A 4 14.86 19.49 -9.41
CA LEU A 4 14.27 20.01 -8.18
C LEU A 4 14.57 19.05 -7.02
N PRO A 5 14.81 19.56 -5.80
CA PRO A 5 14.86 18.73 -4.61
C PRO A 5 13.47 18.18 -4.26
N ASN A 6 13.40 17.25 -3.31
CA ASN A 6 12.14 16.69 -2.83
C ASN A 6 11.23 17.79 -2.26
N ALA A 7 9.91 17.58 -2.28
CA ALA A 7 8.87 18.56 -1.96
C ALA A 7 9.11 19.32 -0.65
N ARG A 8 9.48 18.63 0.43
CA ARG A 8 9.79 19.27 1.74
C ARG A 8 11.10 20.03 1.79
N SER A 9 12.01 19.77 0.85
CA SER A 9 13.34 20.39 0.77
C SER A 9 13.40 21.53 -0.26
N ILE A 10 12.31 21.80 -0.99
CA ILE A 10 12.23 22.95 -1.88
C ILE A 10 12.23 24.24 -1.05
N ASP A 11 13.04 25.21 -1.50
CA ASP A 11 13.16 26.54 -0.94
C ASP A 11 13.06 27.62 -2.02
N GLY A 12 13.13 28.90 -1.63
CA GLY A 12 13.05 30.03 -2.55
C GLY A 12 14.19 30.16 -3.58
N THR A 13 15.23 29.33 -3.48
CA THR A 13 16.37 29.32 -4.42
C THR A 13 16.35 28.13 -5.37
N SER A 14 15.49 27.15 -5.08
CA SER A 14 15.34 25.92 -5.85
C SER A 14 14.83 26.23 -7.26
N ALA A 15 15.45 25.64 -8.29
CA ALA A 15 15.02 25.80 -9.67
C ALA A 15 15.42 24.57 -10.49
N GLY A 16 14.51 24.07 -11.31
CA GLY A 16 14.81 22.88 -12.11
C GLY A 16 13.60 22.15 -12.64
N THR A 17 13.84 20.88 -12.99
CA THR A 17 12.80 19.93 -13.42
C THR A 17 12.58 18.87 -12.36
N GLY A 18 11.35 18.38 -12.22
CA GLY A 18 11.02 17.31 -11.28
C GLY A 18 9.83 16.50 -11.74
N PHE A 19 9.58 15.39 -11.05
CA PHE A 19 8.39 14.58 -11.22
C PHE A 19 7.64 14.54 -9.90
N PHE A 20 6.32 14.69 -9.96
CA PHE A 20 5.45 14.71 -8.78
C PHE A 20 4.12 14.05 -9.11
N LEU A 21 3.38 13.64 -8.10
CA LEU A 21 1.94 13.40 -8.22
C LEU A 21 1.19 14.74 -8.10
N CYS A 22 0.25 15.02 -9.00
CA CYS A 22 -0.66 16.16 -8.86
C CYS A 22 -1.81 15.81 -7.90
N ALA A 23 -1.61 15.93 -6.59
CA ALA A 23 -2.61 15.55 -5.58
C ALA A 23 -3.89 16.40 -5.64
N ARG A 24 -3.78 17.69 -5.98
CA ARG A 24 -4.94 18.58 -6.16
C ARG A 24 -4.69 19.57 -7.30
N LYS A 25 -5.76 19.88 -8.04
CA LYS A 25 -5.78 20.89 -9.11
C LYS A 25 -7.02 21.75 -8.95
N GLU A 26 -6.83 23.06 -8.88
CA GLU A 26 -7.91 24.03 -8.82
C GLU A 26 -7.62 25.21 -9.75
N ARG A 27 -8.56 25.54 -10.62
CA ARG A 27 -8.48 26.74 -11.46
C ARG A 27 -9.12 27.91 -10.73
N ARG A 28 -8.37 28.99 -10.56
CA ARG A 28 -8.84 30.23 -9.93
C ARG A 28 -8.65 31.41 -10.88
N THR A 29 -9.40 32.49 -10.63
CA THR A 29 -9.27 33.75 -11.38
C THR A 29 -8.71 34.82 -10.46
N GLY A 30 -7.53 35.35 -10.82
CA GLY A 30 -6.88 36.45 -10.12
C GLY A 30 -7.07 37.78 -10.84
N ARG A 31 -6.40 38.83 -10.35
CA ARG A 31 -6.43 40.17 -10.97
C ARG A 31 -5.82 40.21 -12.37
N THR A 32 -4.87 39.34 -12.66
CA THR A 32 -4.09 39.30 -13.92
C THR A 32 -4.59 38.22 -14.89
N GLY A 33 -5.70 37.54 -14.58
CA GLY A 33 -6.24 36.44 -15.37
C GLY A 33 -6.37 35.12 -14.58
N PRO A 34 -6.74 34.02 -15.27
CA PRO A 34 -6.82 32.70 -14.66
C PRO A 34 -5.43 32.18 -14.25
N PHE A 35 -5.37 31.38 -13.19
CA PHE A 35 -4.17 30.68 -12.74
C PHE A 35 -4.56 29.33 -12.12
N LEU A 36 -3.63 28.38 -12.10
CA LEU A 36 -3.82 27.10 -11.43
C LEU A 36 -3.20 27.15 -10.04
N VAL A 37 -3.93 26.62 -9.06
CA VAL A 37 -3.42 26.26 -7.74
C VAL A 37 -3.35 24.75 -7.68
N LEU A 38 -2.16 24.23 -7.43
CA LEU A 38 -1.87 22.82 -7.41
C LEU A 38 -1.31 22.43 -6.04
N VAL A 39 -1.51 21.17 -5.66
CA VAL A 39 -0.74 20.53 -4.61
C VAL A 39 0.03 19.40 -5.27
N LEU A 40 1.36 19.47 -5.22
CA LEU A 40 2.25 18.45 -5.75
C LEU A 40 2.76 17.59 -4.60
N GLN A 41 2.85 16.29 -4.81
CA GLN A 41 3.29 15.33 -3.81
C GLN A 41 4.48 14.52 -4.31
N ASP A 42 5.41 14.25 -3.39
CA ASP A 42 6.38 13.17 -3.49
C ASP A 42 6.45 12.36 -2.19
N THR A 43 7.37 11.40 -2.11
CA THR A 43 7.59 10.59 -0.89
C THR A 43 7.95 11.39 0.36
N SER A 44 8.50 12.60 0.22
CA SER A 44 8.83 13.47 1.35
C SER A 44 7.62 14.21 1.89
N GLY A 45 6.61 14.49 1.05
CA GLY A 45 5.37 15.16 1.43
C GLY A 45 4.78 15.99 0.30
N GLU A 46 3.99 17.00 0.66
CA GLU A 46 3.29 17.87 -0.27
C GLU A 46 3.92 19.26 -0.34
N ILE A 47 3.79 19.92 -1.51
CA ILE A 47 4.14 21.32 -1.72
C ILE A 47 3.05 22.03 -2.55
N ASP A 48 2.69 23.24 -2.14
CA ASP A 48 1.81 24.12 -2.90
C ASP A 48 2.53 24.60 -4.17
N ALA A 49 1.85 24.54 -5.32
CA ALA A 49 2.40 25.02 -6.59
C ALA A 49 1.40 25.87 -7.36
N LYS A 50 1.90 26.77 -8.21
CA LYS A 50 1.08 27.67 -9.03
C LYS A 50 1.57 27.76 -10.46
N VAL A 51 0.62 27.83 -11.39
CA VAL A 51 0.86 28.12 -12.81
C VAL A 51 0.15 29.42 -13.14
N PHE A 52 0.90 30.46 -13.47
CA PHE A 52 0.33 31.79 -13.79
C PHE A 52 0.25 32.07 -15.29
N GLN A 53 1.11 31.44 -16.11
CA GLN A 53 1.21 31.66 -17.55
C GLN A 53 0.72 30.43 -18.31
N ASP A 54 0.23 30.63 -19.53
CA ASP A 54 -0.21 29.56 -20.46
C ASP A 54 -1.20 28.56 -19.82
N VAL A 55 -2.05 29.05 -18.92
CA VAL A 55 -2.99 28.24 -18.15
C VAL A 55 -3.96 27.47 -19.05
N GLU A 56 -4.45 28.09 -20.12
CA GLU A 56 -5.32 27.41 -21.09
C GLU A 56 -4.59 26.29 -21.84
N THR A 57 -3.27 26.39 -22.00
CA THR A 57 -2.43 25.38 -22.65
C THR A 57 -2.11 24.23 -21.72
N PHE A 58 -1.80 24.51 -20.45
CA PHE A 58 -1.38 23.49 -19.49
C PHE A 58 -2.55 22.78 -18.80
N SER A 59 -3.63 23.51 -18.49
CA SER A 59 -4.79 22.96 -17.77
C SER A 59 -5.38 21.67 -18.40
N PRO A 60 -5.46 21.49 -19.73
CA PRO A 60 -6.00 20.25 -20.31
C PRO A 60 -4.97 19.12 -20.45
N GLN A 61 -3.69 19.34 -20.13
CA GLN A 61 -2.63 18.34 -20.35
C GLN A 61 -2.50 17.30 -19.23
N PHE A 62 -3.14 17.55 -18.08
CA PHE A 62 -3.09 16.67 -16.91
C PHE A 62 -4.30 16.92 -16.00
N GLU A 63 -4.67 15.94 -15.19
CA GLU A 63 -5.67 16.08 -14.12
C GLU A 63 -5.09 15.81 -12.72
N ALA A 64 -5.84 16.20 -11.69
CA ALA A 64 -5.52 15.78 -10.34
C ALA A 64 -5.55 14.24 -10.29
N GLY A 65 -4.48 13.66 -9.77
CA GLY A 65 -4.26 12.22 -9.77
C GLY A 65 -3.21 11.70 -10.71
N GLU A 66 -2.80 12.49 -11.67
CA GLU A 66 -1.80 12.05 -12.62
C GLU A 66 -0.39 12.44 -12.17
N PHE A 67 0.58 11.62 -12.55
CA PHE A 67 1.98 11.99 -12.44
C PHE A 67 2.32 13.07 -13.45
N VAL A 68 2.98 14.13 -12.99
CA VAL A 68 3.32 15.29 -13.79
C VAL A 68 4.82 15.53 -13.82
N ALA A 69 5.33 15.82 -15.01
CA ALA A 69 6.66 16.34 -15.22
C ALA A 69 6.59 17.87 -15.16
N VAL A 70 7.36 18.48 -14.26
CA VAL A 70 7.31 19.92 -14.00
C VAL A 70 8.65 20.57 -14.26
N GLN A 71 8.61 21.83 -14.64
CA GLN A 71 9.74 22.75 -14.61
C GLN A 71 9.31 24.00 -13.88
N GLY A 72 10.08 24.43 -12.88
CA GLY A 72 9.71 25.59 -12.08
C GLY A 72 10.79 26.05 -11.13
N LYS A 73 10.42 27.03 -10.32
CA LYS A 73 11.28 27.68 -9.33
C LYS A 73 10.53 27.83 -8.02
N GLY A 74 11.21 27.57 -6.92
CA GLY A 74 10.67 27.82 -5.59
C GLY A 74 10.53 29.32 -5.34
N ASN A 75 9.53 29.67 -4.57
CA ASN A 75 9.16 31.03 -4.22
C ASN A 75 8.71 31.04 -2.76
N VAL A 76 9.01 32.12 -2.02
CA VAL A 76 8.53 32.28 -0.65
C VAL A 76 7.47 33.38 -0.65
N PHE A 77 6.23 33.01 -0.38
CA PHE A 77 5.10 33.92 -0.33
C PHE A 77 4.42 33.85 1.04
N ASN A 78 4.27 34.99 1.72
CA ASN A 78 3.71 35.07 3.07
C ASN A 78 4.35 34.08 4.08
N GLY A 79 5.67 33.89 3.98
CA GLY A 79 6.42 32.98 4.85
C GLY A 79 6.21 31.50 4.57
N ARG A 80 5.51 31.14 3.48
CA ARG A 80 5.36 29.76 3.00
C ARG A 80 6.11 29.57 1.69
N THR A 81 6.80 28.45 1.56
CA THR A 81 7.41 28.06 0.30
C THR A 81 6.36 27.47 -0.62
N GLU A 82 6.34 27.93 -1.87
CA GLU A 82 5.52 27.41 -2.96
C GLU A 82 6.36 27.26 -4.22
N LEU A 83 5.93 26.43 -5.17
CA LEU A 83 6.60 26.24 -6.44
C LEU A 83 5.87 26.99 -7.56
N ILE A 84 6.56 27.90 -8.25
CA ILE A 84 6.03 28.55 -9.44
C ILE A 84 6.47 27.76 -10.67
N LEU A 85 5.51 27.26 -11.42
CA LEU A 85 5.75 26.37 -12.56
C LEU A 85 5.76 27.16 -13.86
N ASP A 86 6.87 27.01 -14.59
CA ASP A 86 7.04 27.51 -15.96
C ASP A 86 6.44 26.51 -16.98
N ARG A 87 6.55 25.21 -16.70
CA ARG A 87 5.97 24.13 -17.51
C ARG A 87 5.46 23.01 -16.64
N ILE A 88 4.35 22.42 -17.07
CA ILE A 88 3.80 21.21 -16.47
C ILE A 88 3.09 20.40 -17.55
N ARG A 89 3.27 19.08 -17.51
CA ARG A 89 2.55 18.14 -18.35
C ARG A 89 2.41 16.81 -17.66
N ARG A 90 1.47 15.99 -18.11
CA ARG A 90 1.43 14.58 -17.74
C ARG A 90 2.73 13.86 -18.13
N VAL A 91 3.17 12.96 -17.28
CA VAL A 91 4.29 12.06 -17.55
C VAL A 91 3.99 11.15 -18.74
N GLN A 92 5.01 10.86 -19.52
CA GLN A 92 4.95 9.93 -20.65
C GLN A 92 5.90 8.74 -20.40
N PRO A 93 5.69 7.57 -21.02
CA PRO A 93 6.58 6.42 -20.85
C PRO A 93 8.06 6.72 -21.12
N SER A 94 8.36 7.66 -22.01
CA SER A 94 9.72 8.13 -22.30
C SER A 94 10.42 8.83 -21.13
N ASP A 95 9.69 9.32 -20.14
CA ASP A 95 10.25 9.99 -18.96
C ASP A 95 10.98 9.01 -18.02
N ALA A 96 10.73 7.70 -18.13
CA ALA A 96 11.51 6.70 -17.42
C ALA A 96 13.02 6.82 -17.74
N ALA A 97 13.37 7.15 -19.00
CA ALA A 97 14.74 7.42 -19.40
C ALA A 97 15.32 8.72 -18.80
N LEU A 98 14.45 9.65 -18.38
CA LEU A 98 14.81 10.85 -17.64
C LEU A 98 14.84 10.61 -16.12
N GLY A 99 14.64 9.36 -15.71
CA GLY A 99 14.64 8.88 -14.33
C GLY A 99 13.37 9.24 -13.56
N PHE A 100 12.21 9.25 -14.24
CA PHE A 100 10.91 9.17 -13.59
C PHE A 100 10.68 7.77 -13.02
N ARG A 101 10.25 7.71 -11.76
CA ARG A 101 9.74 6.50 -11.13
C ARG A 101 8.51 6.89 -10.32
N GLU A 102 7.40 6.16 -10.48
CA GLU A 102 6.17 6.43 -9.73
C GLU A 102 6.41 6.37 -8.21
N GLU A 103 7.26 5.46 -7.77
CA GLU A 103 7.63 5.25 -6.36
C GLU A 103 8.37 6.41 -5.70
N ASP A 104 8.93 7.33 -6.47
CA ASP A 104 9.53 8.56 -5.92
C ASP A 104 8.44 9.61 -5.59
N CYS A 105 7.25 9.48 -6.19
CA CYS A 105 6.15 10.44 -6.12
C CYS A 105 5.07 10.08 -5.09
N ILE A 106 5.02 8.83 -4.62
CA ILE A 106 4.02 8.34 -3.67
C ILE A 106 4.67 7.43 -2.64
N PRO A 107 4.12 7.34 -1.41
CA PRO A 107 4.54 6.30 -0.47
C PRO A 107 4.43 4.91 -1.10
N CYS A 108 5.51 4.14 -1.00
CA CYS A 108 5.66 2.79 -1.55
C CYS A 108 6.29 1.85 -0.53
N SER A 109 6.14 0.55 -0.76
CA SER A 109 6.93 -0.46 -0.05
C SER A 109 8.43 -0.13 -0.16
N PRO A 110 9.20 -0.26 0.94
CA PRO A 110 10.66 -0.13 0.88
C PRO A 110 11.32 -1.29 0.11
N ARG A 111 10.58 -2.37 -0.17
CA ARG A 111 11.05 -3.53 -0.94
C ARG A 111 10.69 -3.37 -2.41
N PRO A 112 11.60 -3.66 -3.37
CA PRO A 112 11.27 -3.63 -4.78
C PRO A 112 10.14 -4.62 -5.13
N VAL A 113 9.14 -4.15 -5.89
CA VAL A 113 7.96 -4.95 -6.25
C VAL A 113 8.32 -6.21 -7.02
N ASP A 114 9.30 -6.15 -7.92
CA ASP A 114 9.71 -7.30 -8.72
C ASP A 114 10.39 -8.38 -7.87
N GLU A 115 11.16 -7.99 -6.85
CA GLU A 115 11.77 -8.92 -5.89
C GLU A 115 10.70 -9.58 -5.02
N MET A 116 9.72 -8.81 -4.54
CA MET A 116 8.59 -9.34 -3.78
C MET A 116 7.75 -10.29 -4.63
N TRP A 117 7.50 -9.94 -5.89
CA TRP A 117 6.74 -10.78 -6.81
C TRP A 117 7.44 -12.11 -7.07
N ALA A 118 8.75 -12.08 -7.34
CA ALA A 118 9.54 -13.29 -7.50
C ALA A 118 9.57 -14.15 -6.23
N GLU A 119 9.64 -13.53 -5.03
CA GLU A 119 9.50 -14.27 -3.78
C GLU A 119 8.13 -14.95 -3.68
N LEU A 120 7.04 -14.24 -3.96
CA LEU A 120 5.69 -14.82 -3.91
C LEU A 120 5.56 -16.04 -4.84
N GLU A 121 6.04 -15.93 -6.08
CA GLU A 121 6.05 -17.03 -7.04
C GLU A 121 6.86 -18.23 -6.51
N GLN A 122 8.00 -18.00 -5.88
CA GLN A 122 8.81 -19.06 -5.25
C GLN A 122 8.07 -19.72 -4.07
N ARG A 123 7.37 -18.94 -3.24
CA ARG A 123 6.57 -19.49 -2.12
C ARG A 123 5.45 -20.38 -2.64
N ILE A 124 4.73 -19.95 -3.68
CA ILE A 124 3.69 -20.76 -4.33
C ILE A 124 4.29 -22.01 -4.96
N ALA A 125 5.43 -21.90 -5.64
CA ALA A 125 6.12 -23.04 -6.24
C ALA A 125 6.55 -24.10 -5.20
N SER A 126 6.80 -23.68 -3.95
CA SER A 126 7.15 -24.58 -2.85
C SER A 126 5.98 -25.39 -2.28
N VAL A 127 4.73 -25.07 -2.63
CA VAL A 127 3.55 -25.84 -2.23
C VAL A 127 3.62 -27.22 -2.90
N GLU A 128 3.64 -28.29 -2.12
CA GLU A 128 3.84 -29.66 -2.61
C GLU A 128 2.57 -30.21 -3.29
N PHE A 129 1.40 -29.96 -2.69
CA PHE A 129 0.13 -30.45 -3.20
C PHE A 129 -0.29 -29.71 -4.48
N ALA A 130 -0.15 -30.39 -5.62
CA ALA A 130 -0.29 -29.80 -6.94
C ALA A 130 -1.65 -29.11 -7.21
N PRO A 131 -2.82 -29.66 -6.80
CA PRO A 131 -4.10 -28.97 -6.98
C PRO A 131 -4.18 -27.62 -6.25
N LEU A 132 -3.66 -27.55 -5.02
CA LEU A 132 -3.61 -26.30 -4.26
C LEU A 132 -2.65 -25.30 -4.90
N ARG A 133 -1.46 -25.75 -5.32
CA ARG A 133 -0.51 -24.89 -6.05
C ARG A 133 -1.13 -24.31 -7.33
N ALA A 134 -1.89 -25.11 -8.07
CA ALA A 134 -2.59 -24.66 -9.27
C ALA A 134 -3.64 -23.58 -8.95
N LEU A 135 -4.45 -23.77 -7.91
CA LEU A 135 -5.42 -22.77 -7.43
C LEU A 135 -4.73 -21.44 -7.07
N LEU A 136 -3.66 -21.48 -6.26
CA LEU A 136 -2.95 -20.28 -5.84
C LEU A 136 -2.31 -19.55 -7.03
N THR A 137 -1.71 -20.29 -7.96
CA THR A 137 -1.10 -19.73 -9.18
C THR A 137 -2.15 -19.04 -10.04
N ALA A 138 -3.32 -19.65 -10.22
CA ALA A 138 -4.42 -19.08 -10.99
C ALA A 138 -4.96 -17.80 -10.35
N MET A 139 -5.17 -17.80 -9.03
CA MET A 139 -5.60 -16.60 -8.30
C MET A 139 -4.60 -15.46 -8.42
N VAL A 140 -3.32 -15.72 -8.15
CA VAL A 140 -2.27 -14.68 -8.23
C VAL A 140 -2.14 -14.14 -9.65
N SER A 141 -2.24 -15.01 -10.65
CA SER A 141 -2.18 -14.61 -12.06
C SER A 141 -3.38 -13.73 -12.45
N ARG A 142 -4.60 -14.08 -12.01
CA ARG A 142 -5.83 -13.31 -12.27
C ARG A 142 -5.75 -11.90 -11.70
N TYR A 143 -5.06 -11.72 -10.57
CA TYR A 143 -4.99 -10.45 -9.85
C TYR A 143 -3.61 -9.79 -9.89
N ALA A 144 -2.71 -10.22 -10.79
CA ALA A 144 -1.30 -9.85 -10.75
C ALA A 144 -1.05 -8.34 -10.82
N GLU A 145 -1.72 -7.64 -11.74
CA GLU A 145 -1.56 -6.19 -11.90
C GLU A 145 -1.98 -5.44 -10.63
N LYS A 146 -3.15 -5.76 -10.07
CA LYS A 146 -3.64 -5.15 -8.83
C LYS A 146 -2.70 -5.49 -7.66
N LEU A 147 -2.39 -6.77 -7.43
CA LEU A 147 -1.58 -7.23 -6.29
C LEU A 147 -0.20 -6.57 -6.21
N ARG A 148 0.43 -6.32 -7.35
CA ARG A 148 1.74 -5.66 -7.41
C ARG A 148 1.71 -4.22 -6.89
N ILE A 149 0.58 -3.53 -7.00
CA ILE A 149 0.49 -2.10 -6.68
C ILE A 149 -0.47 -1.79 -5.52
N TRP A 150 -1.32 -2.73 -5.13
CA TRP A 150 -2.39 -2.46 -4.16
C TRP A 150 -1.86 -2.13 -2.75
N PRO A 151 -2.49 -1.16 -2.07
CA PRO A 151 -2.27 -0.95 -0.64
C PRO A 151 -2.94 -2.04 0.21
N ALA A 152 -2.43 -2.27 1.43
CA ALA A 152 -3.04 -3.21 2.36
C ALA A 152 -4.14 -2.58 3.24
N ALA A 153 -4.27 -1.25 3.26
CA ALA A 153 -5.32 -0.56 4.01
C ALA A 153 -5.42 0.92 3.61
N ARG A 154 -6.50 1.57 4.04
CA ARG A 154 -6.80 2.98 3.70
C ARG A 154 -5.93 4.00 4.45
N GLN A 155 -5.73 3.83 5.74
CA GLN A 155 -5.01 4.79 6.61
C GLN A 155 -4.07 4.12 7.62
N VAL A 156 -4.28 2.83 7.86
CA VAL A 156 -3.55 2.01 8.83
C VAL A 156 -2.65 1.07 8.04
N HIS A 157 -1.52 0.67 8.61
CA HIS A 157 -0.59 -0.38 8.15
C HIS A 157 -0.50 -0.72 6.66
N HIS A 158 0.68 -0.47 6.06
CA HIS A 158 0.91 -0.73 4.63
C HIS A 158 -0.08 0.00 3.68
N ALA A 159 -0.57 1.17 4.10
CA ALA A 159 -1.41 2.08 3.30
C ALA A 159 -0.61 2.84 2.23
N TYR A 160 0.17 2.10 1.45
CA TYR A 160 1.06 2.58 0.41
C TYR A 160 1.11 1.58 -0.74
N ARG A 161 1.61 2.01 -1.89
CA ARG A 161 1.70 1.14 -3.07
C ARG A 161 2.51 -0.12 -2.78
N SER A 162 2.03 -1.26 -3.27
CA SER A 162 2.63 -2.59 -3.05
C SER A 162 2.58 -3.06 -1.59
N GLY A 163 1.84 -2.36 -0.73
CA GLY A 163 1.73 -2.68 0.69
C GLY A 163 1.03 -4.00 0.95
N LEU A 164 0.02 -4.38 0.15
CA LEU A 164 -0.68 -5.67 0.30
C LEU A 164 0.26 -6.85 0.04
N LEU A 165 1.06 -6.76 -1.03
CA LEU A 165 2.04 -7.80 -1.38
C LEU A 165 3.11 -7.95 -0.29
N GLU A 166 3.64 -6.83 0.21
CA GLU A 166 4.61 -6.85 1.31
C GLU A 166 4.03 -7.50 2.57
N HIS A 167 2.81 -7.12 2.95
CA HIS A 167 2.11 -7.64 4.12
C HIS A 167 1.86 -9.16 4.01
N VAL A 168 1.35 -9.62 2.87
CA VAL A 168 1.14 -11.06 2.60
C VAL A 168 2.45 -11.83 2.72
N LEU A 169 3.56 -11.34 2.13
CA LEU A 169 4.86 -12.02 2.23
C LEU A 169 5.41 -12.04 3.66
N GLN A 170 5.23 -10.94 4.40
CA GLN A 170 5.66 -10.82 5.79
C GLN A 170 4.91 -11.82 6.69
N ILE A 171 3.58 -11.87 6.58
CA ILE A 171 2.76 -12.85 7.30
C ILE A 171 3.12 -14.27 6.88
N MET A 172 3.23 -14.53 5.58
CA MET A 172 3.57 -15.85 5.07
C MET A 172 4.91 -16.34 5.62
N GLY A 173 5.93 -15.49 5.70
CA GLY A 173 7.22 -15.85 6.29
C GLY A 173 7.11 -16.25 7.76
N VAL A 174 6.41 -15.46 8.58
CA VAL A 174 6.22 -15.73 10.01
C VAL A 174 5.35 -16.97 10.24
N ALA A 175 4.21 -17.06 9.55
CA ALA A 175 3.26 -18.16 9.69
C ALA A 175 3.88 -19.50 9.26
N VAL A 176 4.65 -19.52 8.18
CA VAL A 176 5.37 -20.70 7.72
C VAL A 176 6.44 -21.13 8.72
N PHE A 177 7.21 -20.18 9.29
CA PHE A 177 8.18 -20.50 10.34
C PHE A 177 7.51 -21.16 11.56
N LEU A 178 6.38 -20.63 12.00
CA LEU A 178 5.61 -21.20 13.11
C LEU A 178 5.01 -22.57 12.73
N ALA A 179 4.51 -22.72 11.50
CA ALA A 179 3.99 -23.98 10.99
C ALA A 179 5.04 -25.09 11.02
N ASP A 180 6.26 -24.79 10.57
CA ASP A 180 7.38 -25.74 10.62
C ASP A 180 7.73 -26.10 12.07
N SER A 181 7.77 -25.10 12.95
CA SER A 181 8.10 -25.31 14.37
C SER A 181 7.06 -26.17 15.11
N TYR A 182 5.79 -26.09 14.71
CA TYR A 182 4.69 -26.83 15.35
C TYR A 182 4.26 -28.08 14.57
N GLY A 183 4.90 -28.40 13.45
CA GLY A 183 4.56 -29.56 12.61
C GLY A 183 3.19 -29.45 11.95
N LEU A 184 2.79 -28.26 11.53
CA LEU A 184 1.50 -28.00 10.86
C LEU A 184 1.59 -28.22 9.34
N ARG A 185 0.45 -28.19 8.66
CA ARG A 185 0.39 -28.29 7.20
C ARG A 185 0.89 -27.00 6.55
N ARG A 186 2.18 -26.96 6.25
CA ARG A 186 2.87 -25.85 5.59
C ARG A 186 2.15 -25.33 4.34
N ASP A 187 1.75 -26.23 3.44
CA ASP A 187 1.02 -25.89 2.21
C ASP A 187 -0.26 -25.10 2.48
N LEU A 188 -1.03 -25.52 3.49
CA LEU A 188 -2.27 -24.86 3.86
C LEU A 188 -2.00 -23.49 4.49
N VAL A 189 -0.92 -23.34 5.26
CA VAL A 189 -0.51 -22.05 5.83
C VAL A 189 -0.05 -21.07 4.75
N ILE A 190 0.70 -21.53 3.75
CA ILE A 190 1.08 -20.70 2.58
C ILE A 190 -0.19 -20.21 1.86
N ALA A 191 -1.12 -21.13 1.59
CA ALA A 191 -2.38 -20.80 0.95
C ALA A 191 -3.20 -19.81 1.78
N GLY A 192 -3.41 -20.08 3.06
CA GLY A 192 -4.14 -19.20 3.97
C GLY A 192 -3.51 -17.81 4.06
N ALA A 193 -2.20 -17.71 4.22
CA ALA A 193 -1.48 -16.44 4.27
C ALA A 193 -1.58 -15.65 2.96
N LEU A 194 -1.57 -16.31 1.79
CA LEU A 194 -1.81 -15.63 0.52
C LEU A 194 -3.25 -15.13 0.41
N LEU A 195 -4.23 -15.95 0.80
CA LEU A 195 -5.64 -15.71 0.51
C LEU A 195 -6.34 -14.80 1.52
N HIS A 196 -5.87 -14.73 2.77
CA HIS A 196 -6.62 -14.11 3.89
C HIS A 196 -7.09 -12.68 3.60
N ASP A 197 -6.29 -11.93 2.85
CA ASP A 197 -6.48 -10.51 2.62
C ASP A 197 -6.72 -10.12 1.15
N LEU A 198 -6.86 -11.11 0.25
CA LEU A 198 -7.08 -10.81 -1.18
C LEU A 198 -8.38 -10.05 -1.45
N GLY A 199 -9.36 -10.14 -0.56
CA GLY A 199 -10.58 -9.34 -0.66
C GLY A 199 -10.32 -7.83 -0.69
N LYS A 200 -9.15 -7.35 -0.23
CA LYS A 200 -8.75 -5.94 -0.30
C LYS A 200 -8.61 -5.41 -1.73
N LEU A 201 -8.41 -6.31 -2.70
CA LEU A 201 -8.36 -6.00 -4.13
C LEU A 201 -9.70 -5.52 -4.69
N GLU A 202 -10.79 -5.86 -4.01
CA GLU A 202 -12.16 -5.44 -4.35
C GLU A 202 -12.75 -4.50 -3.28
N GLU A 203 -12.27 -4.56 -2.03
CA GLU A 203 -12.70 -3.65 -0.96
C GLU A 203 -12.18 -2.22 -1.18
N LEU A 204 -10.94 -2.07 -1.64
CA LEU A 204 -10.30 -0.78 -1.81
C LEU A 204 -10.39 -0.31 -3.27
N SER A 205 -10.62 0.99 -3.44
CA SER A 205 -10.38 1.69 -4.69
C SER A 205 -9.03 2.40 -4.59
N TYR A 206 -8.17 2.16 -5.58
CA TYR A 206 -6.82 2.71 -5.62
C TYR A 206 -6.52 3.28 -7.00
N ASP A 207 -6.61 4.61 -7.10
CA ASP A 207 -6.28 5.37 -8.32
C ASP A 207 -5.25 6.45 -7.95
N VAL A 208 -5.69 7.43 -7.15
CA VAL A 208 -4.87 8.57 -6.66
C VAL A 208 -4.76 8.55 -5.14
N SER A 209 -5.90 8.32 -4.51
CA SER A 209 -6.06 8.18 -3.07
C SER A 209 -6.70 6.83 -2.79
N ILE A 210 -6.37 6.27 -1.64
CA ILE A 210 -6.98 5.02 -1.20
C ILE A 210 -8.35 5.35 -0.60
N ASP A 211 -9.42 4.78 -1.17
CA ASP A 211 -10.77 4.84 -0.61
C ASP A 211 -11.41 3.45 -0.62
N TYR A 212 -12.61 3.32 -0.06
CA TYR A 212 -13.39 2.09 -0.12
C TYR A 212 -14.27 2.08 -1.37
N SER A 213 -14.36 0.94 -2.05
CA SER A 213 -15.36 0.70 -3.10
C SER A 213 -16.76 0.62 -2.50
N LEU A 214 -17.79 0.58 -3.36
CA LEU A 214 -19.17 0.40 -2.90
C LEU A 214 -19.31 -0.95 -2.18
N GLU A 215 -18.80 -2.01 -2.82
CA GLU A 215 -18.77 -3.37 -2.30
C GLU A 215 -17.94 -3.45 -1.02
N GLY A 216 -16.79 -2.76 -0.97
CA GLY A 216 -15.94 -2.69 0.23
C GLY A 216 -16.66 -2.09 1.43
N ASN A 217 -17.39 -0.99 1.23
CA ASN A 217 -18.18 -0.37 2.30
C ASN A 217 -19.36 -1.23 2.76
N LEU A 218 -19.98 -1.99 1.86
CA LEU A 218 -21.19 -2.76 2.17
C LEU A 218 -20.91 -4.19 2.67
N ILE A 219 -19.82 -4.80 2.21
CA ILE A 219 -19.53 -6.24 2.36
C ILE A 219 -18.24 -6.48 3.16
N GLY A 220 -17.18 -5.72 2.86
CA GLY A 220 -15.86 -5.87 3.48
C GLY A 220 -15.00 -7.01 2.92
N HIS A 221 -13.68 -6.88 3.03
CA HIS A 221 -12.70 -7.76 2.40
C HIS A 221 -12.81 -9.23 2.83
N ILE A 222 -13.19 -9.54 4.07
CA ILE A 222 -13.28 -10.94 4.54
C ILE A 222 -14.27 -11.72 3.67
N VAL A 223 -15.48 -11.18 3.48
CA VAL A 223 -16.54 -11.84 2.71
C VAL A 223 -16.25 -11.80 1.22
N LEU A 224 -15.65 -10.71 0.72
CA LEU A 224 -15.18 -10.60 -0.66
C LEU A 224 -14.09 -11.65 -0.96
N GLY A 225 -13.13 -11.84 -0.06
CA GLY A 225 -12.05 -12.83 -0.20
C GLY A 225 -12.56 -14.26 -0.26
N VAL A 226 -13.54 -14.62 0.59
CA VAL A 226 -14.23 -15.93 0.51
C VAL A 226 -14.98 -16.08 -0.82
N SER A 227 -15.64 -15.03 -1.30
CA SER A 227 -16.33 -15.07 -2.59
C SER A 227 -15.35 -15.30 -3.75
N MET A 228 -14.22 -14.60 -3.74
CA MET A 228 -13.13 -14.77 -4.73
C MET A 228 -12.56 -16.19 -4.71
N LEU A 229 -12.35 -16.76 -3.52
CA LEU A 229 -11.90 -18.14 -3.37
C LEU A 229 -12.91 -19.13 -3.96
N ARG A 230 -14.20 -18.96 -3.64
CA ARG A 230 -15.27 -19.84 -4.14
C ARG A 230 -15.42 -19.78 -5.65
N GLU A 231 -15.30 -18.59 -6.24
CA GLU A 231 -15.28 -18.44 -7.70
C GLU A 231 -14.12 -19.21 -8.32
N ALA A 232 -12.91 -19.08 -7.77
CA ALA A 232 -11.74 -19.79 -8.28
C ALA A 232 -11.90 -21.32 -8.15
N LEU A 233 -12.47 -21.81 -7.05
CA LEU A 233 -12.67 -23.24 -6.81
C LEU A 233 -13.56 -23.93 -7.86
N VAL A 234 -14.40 -23.20 -8.60
CA VAL A 234 -15.21 -23.75 -9.71
C VAL A 234 -14.32 -24.38 -10.78
N ASP A 235 -13.19 -23.75 -11.09
CA ASP A 235 -12.23 -24.20 -12.12
C ASP A 235 -11.16 -25.14 -11.54
N HIS A 236 -11.21 -25.44 -10.24
CA HIS A 236 -10.25 -26.27 -9.51
C HIS A 236 -10.92 -27.40 -8.70
N PRO A 237 -11.68 -28.31 -9.35
CA PRO A 237 -12.42 -29.38 -8.68
C PRO A 237 -11.53 -30.43 -7.98
N ASP A 238 -10.25 -30.49 -8.32
CA ASP A 238 -9.28 -31.40 -7.71
C ASP A 238 -8.82 -30.96 -6.31
N VAL A 239 -9.19 -29.74 -5.87
CA VAL A 239 -9.00 -29.30 -4.49
C VAL A 239 -10.07 -29.98 -3.62
N PRO A 240 -9.69 -30.80 -2.61
CA PRO A 240 -10.67 -31.49 -1.79
C PRO A 240 -11.60 -30.50 -1.08
N ARG A 241 -12.89 -30.84 -1.02
CA ARG A 241 -13.91 -30.00 -0.36
C ARG A 241 -13.55 -29.63 1.08
N GLU A 242 -12.95 -30.56 1.83
CA GLU A 242 -12.52 -30.30 3.22
C GLU A 242 -11.43 -29.22 3.26
N MET A 243 -10.42 -29.31 2.39
CA MET A 243 -9.37 -28.30 2.27
C MET A 243 -9.93 -26.94 1.85
N ALA A 244 -10.89 -26.91 0.91
CA ALA A 244 -11.57 -25.68 0.52
C ALA A 244 -12.28 -25.02 1.71
N LEU A 245 -12.98 -25.79 2.55
CA LEU A 245 -13.62 -25.29 3.77
C LEU A 245 -12.60 -24.78 4.79
N GLU A 246 -11.44 -25.42 4.92
CA GLU A 246 -10.36 -24.96 5.80
C GLU A 246 -9.79 -23.63 5.33
N LEU A 247 -9.58 -23.44 4.01
CA LEU A 247 -9.16 -22.17 3.43
C LEU A 247 -10.19 -21.06 3.66
N GLU A 248 -11.48 -21.34 3.42
CA GLU A 248 -12.56 -20.40 3.74
C GLU A 248 -12.54 -20.03 5.22
N HIS A 249 -12.36 -21.01 6.12
CA HIS A 249 -12.28 -20.78 7.56
C HIS A 249 -11.09 -19.92 7.95
N MET A 250 -9.92 -20.14 7.35
CA MET A 250 -8.73 -19.32 7.56
C MET A 250 -8.99 -17.87 7.17
N ILE A 251 -9.62 -17.62 6.01
CA ILE A 251 -10.01 -16.25 5.60
C ILE A 251 -11.04 -15.67 6.58
N LEU A 252 -12.07 -16.42 6.98
CA LEU A 252 -13.13 -15.91 7.86
C LEU A 252 -12.66 -15.61 9.29
N SER A 253 -11.54 -16.20 9.73
CA SER A 253 -11.08 -16.13 11.12
C SER A 253 -9.75 -15.40 11.31
N HIS A 254 -9.16 -14.82 10.26
CA HIS A 254 -7.79 -14.32 10.32
C HIS A 254 -7.56 -13.14 11.28
N HIS A 255 -8.56 -12.30 11.59
CA HIS A 255 -8.41 -11.31 12.67
C HIS A 255 -8.46 -11.93 14.08
N GLY A 256 -8.63 -13.25 14.20
CA GLY A 256 -8.49 -14.01 15.44
C GLY A 256 -9.68 -14.02 16.38
N ALA A 257 -10.52 -12.97 16.37
CA ALA A 257 -11.67 -12.87 17.27
C ALA A 257 -12.82 -12.05 16.67
N LYS A 258 -14.04 -12.27 17.18
CA LYS A 258 -15.24 -11.56 16.71
C LYS A 258 -15.19 -10.07 17.03
N GLU A 259 -14.62 -9.73 18.17
CA GLU A 259 -14.39 -8.38 18.65
C GLU A 259 -13.41 -7.62 17.75
N LEU A 260 -12.57 -8.34 17.00
CA LEU A 260 -11.62 -7.80 16.04
C LEU A 260 -12.16 -7.80 14.60
N GLY A 261 -13.43 -8.17 14.41
CA GLY A 261 -14.13 -8.10 13.13
C GLY A 261 -14.21 -9.41 12.35
N SER A 262 -13.62 -10.51 12.83
CA SER A 262 -13.81 -11.82 12.17
C SER A 262 -15.23 -12.36 12.38
N PRO A 263 -15.90 -12.87 11.34
CA PRO A 263 -17.17 -13.58 11.49
C PRO A 263 -17.13 -14.76 12.48
N VAL A 264 -16.01 -15.49 12.51
CA VAL A 264 -15.79 -16.66 13.37
C VAL A 264 -14.37 -16.64 13.96
N ALA A 265 -14.18 -17.30 15.11
CA ALA A 265 -12.85 -17.46 15.69
C ALA A 265 -12.07 -18.59 14.99
N PRO A 266 -10.72 -18.59 15.03
CA PRO A 266 -9.91 -19.70 14.56
C PRO A 266 -10.29 -21.01 15.25
N MET A 267 -10.32 -22.11 14.47
CA MET A 267 -10.74 -23.44 14.94
C MET A 267 -9.79 -24.56 14.47
N THR A 268 -8.75 -24.20 13.72
CA THR A 268 -7.67 -25.10 13.28
C THR A 268 -6.33 -24.52 13.71
N ALA A 269 -5.32 -25.37 13.88
CA ALA A 269 -4.00 -24.91 14.27
C ALA A 269 -3.42 -23.93 13.24
N GLU A 270 -3.66 -24.18 11.96
CA GLU A 270 -3.25 -23.31 10.85
C GLU A 270 -3.93 -21.94 10.93
N ALA A 271 -5.24 -21.88 11.21
CA ALA A 271 -5.96 -20.62 11.38
C ALA A 271 -5.48 -19.85 12.60
N PHE A 272 -5.17 -20.54 13.71
CA PHE A 272 -4.60 -19.90 14.90
C PHE A 272 -3.23 -19.29 14.62
N VAL A 273 -2.35 -20.01 13.90
CA VAL A 273 -1.03 -19.49 13.52
C VAL A 273 -1.14 -18.32 12.57
N LEU A 274 -2.03 -18.40 11.57
CA LEU A 274 -2.27 -17.28 10.65
C LEU A 274 -2.74 -16.03 11.40
N ALA A 275 -3.76 -16.17 12.25
CA ALA A 275 -4.30 -15.05 12.99
C ALA A 275 -3.29 -14.43 13.98
N ALA A 276 -2.46 -15.27 14.62
CA ALA A 276 -1.39 -14.78 15.48
C ALA A 276 -0.28 -14.07 14.70
N ALA A 277 0.05 -14.54 13.49
CA ALA A 277 1.03 -13.89 12.63
C ALA A 277 0.55 -12.52 12.13
N ASP A 278 -0.71 -12.42 11.72
CA ASP A 278 -1.34 -11.17 11.28
C ASP A 278 -1.40 -10.12 12.40
N ASP A 279 -1.93 -10.50 13.58
CA ASP A 279 -1.99 -9.62 14.76
C ASP A 279 -0.59 -9.15 15.21
N LEU A 280 0.41 -10.04 15.14
CA LEU A 280 1.78 -9.69 15.47
C LEU A 280 2.37 -8.68 14.49
N ASP A 281 2.14 -8.85 13.18
CA ASP A 281 2.65 -7.93 12.16
C ASP A 281 2.08 -6.51 12.35
N ALA A 282 0.76 -6.40 12.55
CA ALA A 282 0.08 -5.14 12.85
C ALA A 282 0.68 -4.45 14.09
N LYS A 283 0.87 -5.20 15.18
CA LYS A 283 1.48 -4.67 16.42
C LYS A 283 2.91 -4.22 16.22
N MET A 284 3.73 -5.00 15.51
CA MET A 284 5.12 -4.66 15.25
C MET A 284 5.24 -3.40 14.41
N GLN A 285 4.35 -3.19 13.45
CA GLN A 285 4.35 -1.96 12.67
C GLN A 285 3.88 -0.75 13.49
N GLN A 286 2.90 -0.89 14.39
CA GLN A 286 2.55 0.19 15.34
C GLN A 286 3.74 0.57 16.21
N ILE A 287 4.47 -0.42 16.75
CA ILE A 287 5.66 -0.21 17.57
C ILE A 287 6.71 0.58 16.79
N ARG A 288 7.06 0.13 15.57
CA ARG A 288 8.08 0.80 14.73
C ARG A 288 7.69 2.25 14.42
N ARG A 289 6.44 2.48 14.00
CA ARG A 289 5.94 3.83 13.69
C ARG A 289 5.99 4.72 14.92
N HIS A 290 5.46 4.26 16.05
CA HIS A 290 5.41 5.07 17.28
C HIS A 290 6.81 5.46 17.75
N LEU A 291 7.75 4.50 17.76
CA LEU A 291 9.14 4.76 18.12
C LEU A 291 9.83 5.75 17.16
N ALA A 292 9.55 5.68 15.86
CA ALA A 292 10.14 6.58 14.87
C ALA A 292 9.59 8.02 14.96
N THR A 293 8.33 8.19 15.35
CA THR A 293 7.68 9.52 15.40
C THR A 293 7.72 10.18 16.77
N ASP A 294 7.96 9.44 17.85
CA ASP A 294 7.96 9.98 19.20
C ASP A 294 9.24 10.79 19.48
N THR A 295 9.11 12.11 19.58
CA THR A 295 10.21 13.04 19.87
C THR A 295 10.27 13.46 21.35
N THR A 296 9.54 12.78 22.24
CA THR A 296 9.44 13.23 23.63
C THR A 296 10.76 12.97 24.39
N PRO A 297 11.14 13.84 25.35
CA PRO A 297 12.30 13.57 26.20
C PRO A 297 12.10 12.32 27.08
N GLY A 298 13.20 11.65 27.44
CA GLY A 298 13.19 10.52 28.36
C GLY A 298 13.32 9.14 27.69
N ARG A 299 13.25 8.08 28.50
CA ARG A 299 13.50 6.70 28.05
C ARG A 299 12.27 5.98 27.50
N PHE A 300 11.08 6.52 27.71
CA PHE A 300 9.83 5.94 27.23
C PHE A 300 9.19 6.87 26.19
N THR A 301 8.41 6.28 25.29
CA THR A 301 7.49 7.03 24.42
C THR A 301 6.31 7.57 25.23
N THR A 302 5.52 8.43 24.61
CA THR A 302 4.13 8.65 25.01
C THR A 302 3.32 7.35 25.00
N TYR A 303 2.21 7.33 25.74
CA TYR A 303 1.32 6.18 25.82
C TYR A 303 0.68 5.87 24.45
N HIS A 304 0.82 4.62 24.00
CA HIS A 304 0.23 4.17 22.74
C HIS A 304 -1.14 3.55 22.97
N ARG A 305 -2.20 4.20 22.50
CA ARG A 305 -3.60 3.82 22.79
C ARG A 305 -3.95 2.40 22.37
N TYR A 306 -3.55 1.97 21.17
CA TYR A 306 -3.88 0.63 20.65
C TYR A 306 -3.09 -0.49 21.33
N LEU A 307 -1.87 -0.21 21.79
CA LEU A 307 -1.04 -1.21 22.49
C LEU A 307 -1.25 -1.14 24.01
N GLU A 308 -2.01 -0.16 24.46
CA GLU A 308 -2.33 0.14 25.86
C GLU A 308 -1.11 0.26 26.77
N ARG A 309 0.01 0.75 26.23
CA ARG A 309 1.28 0.89 26.98
C ARG A 309 2.18 1.98 26.40
N ALA A 310 3.10 2.48 27.22
CA ALA A 310 4.27 3.22 26.75
C ALA A 310 5.38 2.23 26.37
N LEU A 311 6.16 2.55 25.34
CA LEU A 311 7.25 1.71 24.85
C LEU A 311 8.59 2.23 25.35
N LEU A 312 9.50 1.33 25.69
CA LEU A 312 10.88 1.69 26.00
C LEU A 312 11.59 2.08 24.69
N LYS A 313 12.23 3.25 24.66
CA LYS A 313 13.04 3.70 23.54
C LYS A 313 14.34 2.89 23.49
N PRO A 314 14.70 2.29 22.34
CA PRO A 314 15.95 1.56 22.21
C PRO A 314 17.13 2.51 22.47
N VAL A 315 18.08 2.06 23.29
CA VAL A 315 19.35 2.77 23.47
C VAL A 315 20.27 2.23 22.39
N GLY A 316 20.58 3.07 21.38
CA GLY A 316 21.53 2.84 20.28
C GLY A 316 21.86 1.39 19.93
N THR A 317 21.34 0.89 18.80
CA THR A 317 21.93 -0.23 18.07
C THR A 317 22.87 0.28 16.99
#